data_AF-A0A089MHV6-F1
#
_entry.id   AF-A0A089MHV6-F1
#
_cell.length_a   1.000
_cell.length_b   1.000
_cell.length_c   1.000
_cell.angle_alpha   90.00
_cell.angle_beta   90.00
_cell.angle_gamma   90.00
#
_symmetry.space_group_name_H-M   'P 1'
#
loop_
_entity.id
_entity.type
_entity.pdbx_description
1 polymer ?
#
loop_
_entity_poly.entity_id
_entity_poly.type
_entity_poly.pdbx_seq_one_letter_code
_entity_poly.pdbx_strand_id
1 'polypeptide(L)'
;MPLPILVPIIAALGGVVAGTLSRQPEVNRLKQQVRTLQAEIQRLQALVKEQDRQIKELKIRYNALKAYQFTEKIKQKSKLKGALMFQYSFKEYMDLLVAQARGGNYVLVDDETYFFNSFEHLMNTREISVEEKLLIRTYIRTKYAYEIDNQIEPQMGDIVEKVEKINVA
;
A
#
# COMPACT_ATOMS: atom_id res chain seq x y z
N MET A 1 -52.35 69.87 5.75
CA MET A 1 -52.23 71.28 5.32
C MET A 1 -50.78 71.54 4.91
N PRO A 2 -50.54 72.24 3.79
CA PRO A 2 -49.24 72.37 3.12
C PRO A 2 -48.41 73.57 3.64
N LEU A 3 -47.08 73.38 3.63
CA LEU A 3 -45.90 74.29 3.61
C LEU A 3 -45.97 75.74 4.14
N PRO A 4 -44.85 76.25 4.69
CA PRO A 4 -44.09 77.17 3.85
C PRO A 4 -42.59 76.85 3.73
N ILE A 5 -42.14 77.05 2.51
CA ILE A 5 -40.77 77.12 2.03
C ILE A 5 -40.04 78.26 2.74
N LEU A 6 -38.83 78.01 3.24
CA LEU A 6 -37.85 79.08 3.47
C LEU A 6 -36.51 78.66 2.87
N VAL A 7 -36.40 78.93 1.57
CA VAL A 7 -35.14 79.06 0.86
C VAL A 7 -34.54 80.41 1.24
N PRO A 8 -33.29 80.47 1.73
CA PRO A 8 -32.44 81.60 1.47
C PRO A 8 -31.43 81.19 0.39
N ILE A 9 -31.75 81.54 -0.86
CA ILE A 9 -30.72 81.81 -1.86
C ILE A 9 -30.16 83.18 -1.49
N ILE A 10 -28.88 83.25 -1.17
CA ILE A 10 -27.94 84.28 -1.67
C ILE A 10 -26.51 83.75 -1.44
N ALA A 11 -25.90 83.39 -2.56
CA ALA A 11 -24.50 83.57 -2.93
C ALA A 11 -23.40 83.43 -1.85
N ALA A 12 -22.87 82.21 -1.76
CA ALA A 12 -21.42 81.99 -1.61
C ALA A 12 -21.01 80.76 -2.43
N LEU A 13 -21.20 80.85 -3.75
CA LEU A 13 -20.74 79.92 -4.78
C LEU A 13 -19.20 79.93 -4.93
N GLY A 14 -18.46 79.68 -3.84
CA GLY A 14 -17.00 79.63 -3.89
C GLY A 14 -16.30 78.90 -2.73
N GLY A 15 -16.94 78.72 -1.56
CA GLY A 15 -16.25 78.23 -0.36
C GLY A 15 -16.44 76.75 -0.01
N VAL A 16 -17.61 76.17 -0.29
CA VAL A 16 -17.95 74.81 0.20
C VAL A 16 -17.51 73.70 -0.78
N VAL A 17 -17.25 74.04 -2.04
CA VAL A 17 -16.74 73.08 -3.04
C VAL A 17 -15.24 72.84 -2.87
N ALA A 18 -14.47 73.79 -2.35
CA ALA A 18 -13.01 73.66 -2.22
C ALA A 18 -12.58 72.64 -1.15
N GLY A 19 -13.32 72.56 -0.03
CA GLY A 19 -13.05 71.58 1.04
C GLY A 19 -13.37 70.13 0.64
N THR A 20 -14.30 69.93 -0.30
CA THR A 20 -14.66 68.61 -0.83
C THR A 20 -13.87 68.23 -2.08
N LEU A 21 -13.46 69.19 -2.92
CA LEU A 21 -12.57 68.98 -4.06
C LEU A 21 -11.12 68.68 -3.65
N SER A 22 -10.60 69.33 -2.60
CA SER A 22 -9.21 69.10 -2.14
C SER A 22 -8.96 67.69 -1.60
N ARG A 23 -10.00 67.03 -1.05
CA ARG A 23 -9.93 65.65 -0.54
C ARG A 23 -10.30 64.57 -1.58
N GLN A 24 -10.91 64.94 -2.71
CA GLN A 24 -11.21 64.01 -3.81
C GLN A 24 -9.99 63.27 -4.40
N PRO A 25 -8.82 63.89 -4.63
CA PRO A 25 -7.66 63.18 -5.17
C PRO A 25 -7.13 62.11 -4.21
N GLU A 26 -7.11 62.39 -2.89
CA GLU A 26 -6.74 61.41 -1.87
C GLU A 26 -7.75 60.26 -1.77
N VAL A 27 -9.05 60.55 -1.81
CA VAL A 27 -10.11 59.54 -1.83
C VAL A 27 -10.02 58.66 -3.08
N ASN A 28 -9.71 59.22 -4.25
CA ASN A 28 -9.53 58.46 -5.48
C ASN A 28 -8.28 57.56 -5.42
N ARG A 29 -7.17 58.05 -4.85
CA ARG A 29 -5.95 57.27 -4.63
C ARG A 29 -6.19 56.10 -3.67
N LEU A 30 -6.89 56.33 -2.56
CA LEU A 30 -7.24 55.28 -1.59
C LEU A 30 -8.20 54.25 -2.21
N LYS A 31 -9.21 54.68 -2.98
CA LYS A 31 -10.08 53.76 -3.73
C LYS A 31 -9.30 52.89 -4.72
N GLN A 32 -8.29 53.46 -5.38
CA GLN A 32 -7.44 52.71 -6.30
C GLN A 32 -6.58 51.68 -5.55
N GLN A 33 -6.00 52.05 -4.41
CA GLN A 33 -5.26 51.11 -3.55
C GLN A 33 -6.12 49.98 -3.03
N VAL A 34 -7.36 50.27 -2.59
CA VAL A 34 -8.32 49.24 -2.15
C VAL A 34 -8.65 48.29 -3.29
N ARG A 35 -8.86 48.79 -4.52
CA ARG A 35 -9.09 47.94 -5.69
C ARG A 35 -7.90 47.03 -6.00
N THR A 36 -6.68 47.56 -5.93
CA THR A 36 -5.45 46.76 -6.11
C THR A 36 -5.33 45.67 -5.04
N LEU A 37 -5.54 46.02 -3.77
CA LEU A 37 -5.51 45.06 -2.67
C LEU A 37 -6.60 43.98 -2.80
N GLN A 38 -7.81 44.35 -3.25
CA GLN A 38 -8.88 43.39 -3.51
C GLN A 38 -8.53 42.40 -4.63
N ALA A 39 -7.91 42.89 -5.72
CA ALA A 39 -7.44 42.03 -6.80
C ALA A 39 -6.33 41.09 -6.34
N GLU A 40 -5.42 41.56 -5.47
CA GLU A 40 -4.35 40.75 -4.90
C GLU A 40 -4.89 39.69 -3.93
N ILE A 41 -5.88 40.02 -3.10
CA ILE A 41 -6.58 39.06 -2.24
C ILE A 41 -7.24 37.95 -3.08
N GLN A 42 -7.93 38.31 -4.17
CA GLN A 42 -8.55 37.31 -5.05
C GLN A 42 -7.50 36.38 -5.68
N ARG A 43 -6.35 36.93 -6.10
CA ARG A 43 -5.23 36.14 -6.63
C ARG A 43 -4.66 35.18 -5.57
N LEU A 44 -4.45 35.66 -4.35
CA LEU A 44 -3.95 34.83 -3.25
C LEU A 44 -4.94 33.72 -2.89
N GLN A 45 -6.24 34.01 -2.85
CA GLN A 45 -7.27 33.00 -2.63
C GLN A 45 -7.27 31.91 -3.71
N ALA A 46 -7.09 32.28 -4.98
CA ALA A 46 -6.97 31.31 -6.07
C ALA A 46 -5.71 30.43 -5.91
N LEU A 47 -4.57 31.01 -5.52
CA LEU A 47 -3.33 30.26 -5.27
C LEU A 47 -3.46 29.30 -4.08
N VAL A 48 -4.11 29.71 -2.99
CA VAL A 48 -4.36 28.83 -1.85
C VAL A 48 -5.24 27.65 -2.27
N LYS A 49 -6.31 27.90 -3.03
CA LYS A 49 -7.19 26.84 -3.53
C LYS A 49 -6.46 25.84 -4.43
N GLU A 50 -5.56 26.33 -5.27
CA GLU A 50 -4.75 25.48 -6.14
C GLU A 50 -3.72 24.67 -5.35
N GLN A 51 -3.06 25.28 -4.36
CA GLN A 51 -2.16 24.55 -3.44
C GLN A 51 -2.91 23.48 -2.64
N ASP A 52 -4.09 23.78 -2.11
CA ASP A 52 -4.94 22.81 -1.41
C ASP A 52 -5.31 21.62 -2.32
N ARG A 53 -5.59 21.88 -3.59
CA ARG A 53 -5.85 20.84 -4.59
C ARG A 53 -4.62 19.96 -4.78
N GLN A 54 -3.44 20.56 -4.95
CA GLN A 54 -2.18 19.84 -5.12
C GLN A 54 -1.82 19.02 -3.87
N ILE A 55 -2.03 19.56 -2.67
CA ILE A 55 -1.81 18.84 -1.40
C ILE A 55 -2.74 17.62 -1.31
N LYS A 56 -4.03 17.77 -1.65
CA LYS A 56 -4.98 16.65 -1.67
C LYS A 56 -4.54 15.57 -2.67
N GLU A 57 -4.16 15.97 -3.87
CA GLU A 57 -3.68 15.05 -4.90
C GLU A 57 -2.41 14.31 -4.46
N LEU A 58 -1.44 15.03 -3.88
CA LEU A 58 -0.21 14.44 -3.36
C LEU A 58 -0.49 13.45 -2.23
N LYS A 59 -1.44 13.77 -1.33
CA LYS A 59 -1.86 12.88 -0.24
C LYS A 59 -2.48 11.58 -0.77
N ILE A 60 -3.30 11.68 -1.82
CA ILE A 60 -3.87 10.50 -2.49
C ILE A 60 -2.76 9.64 -3.10
N ARG A 61 -1.84 10.24 -3.86
CA ARG A 61 -0.70 9.54 -4.46
C ARG A 61 0.18 8.85 -3.40
N TYR A 62 0.48 9.55 -2.32
CA TYR A 62 1.25 9.01 -1.20
C TYR A 62 0.56 7.79 -0.56
N ASN A 63 -0.74 7.89 -0.26
CA ASN A 63 -1.48 6.78 0.33
C ASN A 63 -1.59 5.58 -0.61
N ALA A 64 -1.80 5.82 -1.91
CA ALA A 64 -1.81 4.76 -2.91
C ALA A 64 -0.45 4.04 -3.00
N LEU A 65 0.64 4.81 -3.02
CA LEU A 65 1.99 4.24 -3.06
C LEU A 65 2.31 3.42 -1.80
N LYS A 66 1.92 3.92 -0.62
CA LYS A 66 2.06 3.20 0.65
C LYS A 66 1.30 1.87 0.64
N ALA A 67 0.06 1.87 0.14
CA ALA A 67 -0.75 0.66 0.01
C ALA A 67 -0.15 -0.35 -0.99
N TYR A 68 0.40 0.15 -2.10
CA TYR A 68 1.09 -0.66 -3.09
C TYR A 68 2.34 -1.34 -2.50
N GLN A 69 3.21 -0.56 -1.83
CA GLN A 69 4.41 -1.10 -1.17
C GLN A 69 4.07 -2.15 -0.11
N PHE A 70 3.01 -1.92 0.67
CA PHE A 70 2.53 -2.89 1.65
C PHE A 70 2.07 -4.20 0.98
N THR A 71 1.29 -4.10 -0.10
CA THR A 71 0.82 -5.24 -0.89
C THR A 71 1.98 -6.03 -1.50
N GLU A 72 2.96 -5.35 -2.10
CA GLU A 72 4.14 -6.00 -2.67
C GLU A 72 4.99 -6.69 -1.60
N LYS A 73 5.15 -6.09 -0.41
CA LYS A 73 5.84 -6.73 0.73
C LYS A 73 5.11 -8.00 1.18
N ILE A 74 3.78 -7.98 1.26
CA ILE A 74 2.98 -9.18 1.56
C ILE A 74 3.14 -10.24 0.47
N LYS A 75 3.11 -9.84 -0.81
CA LYS A 75 3.27 -10.74 -1.95
C LYS A 75 4.63 -11.41 -1.96
N GLN A 76 5.71 -10.65 -1.72
CA GLN A 76 7.06 -11.20 -1.58
C GLN A 76 7.16 -12.16 -0.40
N LYS A 77 6.63 -11.79 0.78
CA LYS A 77 6.60 -12.67 1.95
C LYS A 77 5.80 -13.95 1.69
N SER A 78 4.68 -13.86 0.97
CA SER A 78 3.86 -15.00 0.57
C SER A 78 4.59 -15.91 -0.40
N LYS A 79 5.25 -15.33 -1.42
CA LYS A 79 6.11 -16.08 -2.36
C LYS A 79 7.24 -16.82 -1.64
N LEU A 80 7.92 -16.15 -0.71
CA LEU A 80 8.99 -16.75 0.09
C LEU A 80 8.48 -17.90 0.95
N LYS A 81 7.36 -17.70 1.66
CA LYS A 81 6.72 -18.78 2.44
C LYS A 81 6.31 -19.96 1.56
N GLY A 82 5.82 -19.70 0.35
CA GLY A 82 5.51 -20.75 -0.63
C GLY A 82 6.75 -21.53 -1.08
N ALA A 83 7.86 -20.83 -1.34
CA ALA A 83 9.13 -21.46 -1.69
C ALA A 83 9.69 -22.31 -0.55
N LEU A 84 9.69 -21.80 0.69
CA LEU A 84 10.10 -22.55 1.88
C LEU A 84 9.21 -23.77 2.12
N MET A 85 7.90 -23.62 1.95
CA MET A 85 6.98 -24.75 2.06
C MET A 85 7.32 -25.86 1.06
N PHE A 86 7.64 -25.50 -0.19
CA PHE A 86 8.09 -26.47 -1.19
C PHE A 86 9.42 -27.12 -0.81
N GLN A 87 10.39 -26.37 -0.29
CA GLN A 87 11.66 -26.90 0.18
C GLN A 87 11.48 -27.90 1.34
N TYR A 88 10.62 -27.60 2.31
CA TYR A 88 10.29 -28.52 3.39
C TYR A 88 9.51 -29.75 2.91
N SER A 89 8.59 -29.59 1.95
CA SER A 89 7.95 -30.74 1.29
C SER A 89 8.98 -31.65 0.63
N PHE A 90 9.93 -31.07 -0.10
CA PHE A 90 11.00 -31.83 -0.76
C PHE A 90 11.88 -32.55 0.26
N LYS A 91 12.29 -31.87 1.33
CA LYS A 91 13.05 -32.49 2.42
C LYS A 91 12.33 -33.70 3.00
N GLU A 92 11.06 -33.52 3.35
CA GLU A 92 10.26 -34.56 3.99
C GLU A 92 10.06 -35.75 3.07
N TYR A 93 9.76 -35.51 1.78
CA TYR A 93 9.68 -36.55 0.77
C TYR A 93 10.98 -37.37 0.67
N MET A 94 12.13 -36.71 0.65
CA MET A 94 13.44 -37.38 0.59
C MET A 94 13.74 -38.18 1.87
N ASP A 95 13.40 -37.64 3.04
CA ASP A 95 13.56 -38.37 4.32
C ASP A 95 12.70 -39.65 4.34
N LEU A 96 11.45 -39.59 3.85
CA LEU A 96 10.56 -40.75 3.74
C LEU A 96 11.07 -41.78 2.71
N LEU A 97 11.55 -41.33 1.54
CA LEU A 97 12.18 -42.19 0.55
C LEU A 97 13.39 -42.95 1.12
N VAL A 98 14.28 -42.24 1.81
CA VAL A 98 15.46 -42.82 2.45
C VAL A 98 15.03 -43.84 3.53
N ALA A 99 13.99 -43.52 4.32
CA ALA A 99 13.48 -44.42 5.35
C ALA A 99 12.92 -45.72 4.77
N GLN A 100 12.19 -45.65 3.65
CA GLN A 100 11.70 -46.83 2.93
C GLN A 100 12.84 -47.63 2.29
N ALA A 101 13.86 -46.97 1.74
CA ALA A 101 14.95 -47.61 1.02
C ALA A 101 15.96 -48.33 1.93
N ARG A 102 16.13 -47.90 3.19
CA ARG A 102 17.13 -48.46 4.12
C ARG A 102 16.81 -49.87 4.67
N GLY A 103 15.93 -50.62 4.01
CA GLY A 103 15.66 -52.03 4.33
C GLY A 103 14.99 -52.27 5.69
N GLY A 104 14.51 -51.22 6.35
CA GLY A 104 13.68 -51.35 7.54
C GLY A 104 12.24 -51.67 7.16
N ASN A 105 11.50 -52.35 8.04
CA ASN A 105 10.04 -52.52 7.95
C ASN A 105 9.29 -51.18 8.16
N TYR A 106 9.84 -50.07 7.67
CA TYR A 106 9.23 -48.75 7.76
C TYR A 106 8.08 -48.69 6.75
N VAL A 107 6.87 -48.68 7.29
CA VAL A 107 5.65 -48.54 6.53
C VAL A 107 5.14 -47.13 6.80
N LEU A 108 4.86 -46.40 5.72
CA LEU A 108 4.26 -45.06 5.82
C LEU A 108 2.92 -45.18 6.55
N VAL A 109 2.72 -44.30 7.53
CA VAL A 109 1.39 -44.14 8.15
C VAL A 109 0.46 -43.39 7.19
N ASP A 110 -0.85 -43.36 7.48
CA ASP A 110 -1.86 -42.82 6.57
C ASP A 110 -1.53 -41.38 6.11
N ASP A 111 -1.25 -40.46 7.04
CA ASP A 111 -0.91 -39.07 6.73
C ASP A 111 0.36 -38.94 5.88
N GLU A 112 1.36 -39.78 6.16
CA GLU A 112 2.59 -39.85 5.37
C GLU A 112 2.34 -40.37 3.97
N THR A 113 1.48 -41.37 3.83
CA THR A 113 1.09 -41.97 2.54
C THR A 113 0.35 -40.96 1.68
N TYR A 114 -0.62 -40.24 2.26
CA TYR A 114 -1.35 -39.19 1.56
C TYR A 114 -0.42 -38.07 1.11
N PHE A 115 0.43 -37.57 2.02
CA PHE A 115 1.42 -36.56 1.67
C PHE A 115 2.36 -37.04 0.55
N PHE A 116 2.95 -38.24 0.70
CA PHE A 116 3.94 -38.79 -0.21
C PHE A 116 3.37 -38.93 -1.61
N ASN A 117 2.20 -39.55 -1.75
CA ASN A 117 1.55 -39.75 -3.05
C ASN A 117 1.13 -38.42 -3.69
N SER A 118 0.56 -37.48 -2.92
CA SER A 118 0.18 -36.16 -3.44
C SER A 118 1.41 -35.35 -3.89
N PHE A 119 2.51 -35.40 -3.14
CA PHE A 119 3.72 -34.67 -3.49
C PHE A 119 4.46 -35.32 -4.67
N GLU A 120 4.48 -36.64 -4.77
CA GLU A 120 4.99 -37.35 -5.93
C GLU A 120 4.18 -37.03 -7.20
N HIS A 121 2.85 -37.02 -7.09
CA HIS A 121 1.98 -36.59 -8.18
C HIS A 121 2.31 -35.15 -8.63
N LEU A 122 2.50 -34.22 -7.68
CA LEU A 122 2.90 -32.84 -7.98
C LEU A 122 4.21 -32.74 -8.77
N MET A 123 5.24 -33.51 -8.39
CA MET A 123 6.52 -33.49 -9.07
C MET A 123 6.43 -34.06 -10.50
N ASN A 124 5.57 -35.05 -10.71
CA ASN A 124 5.41 -35.74 -12.00
C ASN A 124 4.55 -34.96 -13.00
N THR A 125 3.39 -34.43 -12.58
CA THR A 125 2.42 -33.83 -13.51
C THR A 125 2.43 -32.30 -13.52
N ARG A 126 3.04 -31.66 -12.51
CA ARG A 126 3.01 -30.21 -12.24
C ARG A 126 1.61 -29.61 -12.01
N GLU A 127 0.56 -30.40 -12.17
CA GLU A 127 -0.84 -30.02 -11.94
C GLU A 127 -1.49 -31.02 -10.99
N ILE A 128 -1.89 -30.52 -9.82
CA ILE A 128 -2.60 -31.29 -8.80
C ILE A 128 -3.86 -30.57 -8.37
N SER A 129 -4.83 -31.33 -7.87
CA SER A 129 -6.10 -30.84 -7.37
C SER A 129 -5.95 -29.88 -6.19
N VAL A 130 -7.03 -29.17 -5.85
CA VAL A 130 -7.04 -28.26 -4.70
C VAL A 130 -6.94 -29.06 -3.40
N GLU A 131 -7.58 -30.23 -3.35
CA GLU A 131 -7.52 -31.17 -2.23
C GLU A 131 -6.08 -31.63 -1.96
N GLU A 132 -5.35 -32.07 -2.99
CA GLU A 132 -3.94 -32.49 -2.84
C GLU A 132 -3.03 -31.35 -2.37
N LYS A 133 -3.24 -30.13 -2.89
CA LYS A 133 -2.50 -28.94 -2.40
C LYS A 133 -2.77 -28.69 -0.93
N LEU A 134 -4.00 -28.88 -0.48
CA LEU A 134 -4.39 -28.71 0.91
C LEU A 134 -3.79 -29.79 1.81
N LEU A 135 -3.76 -31.05 1.34
CA LEU A 135 -3.11 -32.17 2.05
C LEU A 135 -1.63 -31.89 2.26
N ILE A 136 -0.88 -31.57 1.19
CA ILE A 136 0.55 -31.23 1.26
C ILE A 136 0.78 -30.07 2.24
N ARG A 137 -0.01 -29.00 2.11
CA ARG A 137 0.11 -27.81 2.95
C ARG A 137 -0.15 -28.13 4.42
N THR A 138 -1.20 -28.89 4.71
CA THR A 138 -1.61 -29.18 6.10
C THR A 138 -0.55 -30.04 6.76
N TYR A 139 -0.12 -31.11 6.09
CA TYR A 139 0.90 -32.02 6.58
C TYR A 139 2.22 -31.29 6.91
N ILE A 140 2.72 -30.49 5.97
CA ILE A 140 3.99 -29.77 6.15
C ILE A 140 3.90 -28.68 7.20
N ARG A 141 2.76 -27.98 7.31
CA ARG A 141 2.58 -27.00 8.39
C ARG A 141 2.47 -27.65 9.76
N THR A 142 1.93 -28.88 9.87
CA THR A 142 1.92 -29.60 11.15
C THR A 142 3.34 -29.87 11.65
N LYS A 143 4.28 -30.20 10.75
CA LYS A 143 5.68 -30.50 11.11
C LYS A 143 6.59 -29.27 11.20
N TYR A 144 6.43 -28.30 10.30
CA TYR A 144 7.42 -27.24 10.04
C TYR A 144 6.84 -25.82 10.07
N ALA A 145 5.70 -25.59 10.75
CA ALA A 145 5.09 -24.26 10.82
C ALA A 145 6.04 -23.20 11.37
N TYR A 146 6.80 -23.53 12.43
CA TYR A 146 7.70 -22.57 13.07
C TYR A 146 8.78 -22.10 12.09
N GLU A 147 9.42 -23.03 11.41
CA GLU A 147 10.51 -22.77 10.47
C GLU A 147 10.02 -21.95 9.27
N ILE A 148 8.87 -22.33 8.70
CA ILE A 148 8.26 -21.62 7.56
C ILE A 148 7.82 -20.20 7.97
N ASP A 149 7.24 -20.04 9.15
CA ASP A 149 6.76 -18.74 9.62
C ASP A 149 7.91 -17.80 10.00
N ASN A 150 9.04 -18.34 10.46
CA ASN A 150 10.27 -17.62 10.78
C ASN A 150 11.28 -17.54 9.63
N GLN A 151 10.96 -18.06 8.44
CA GLN A 151 11.82 -18.03 7.25
C GLN A 151 13.18 -18.72 7.42
N ILE A 152 13.18 -19.87 8.10
CA ILE A 152 14.36 -20.70 8.29
C ILE A 152 14.42 -21.69 7.11
N GLU A 153 15.55 -21.74 6.41
CA GLU A 153 15.77 -22.67 5.31
C GLU A 153 16.13 -24.07 5.83
N PRO A 154 15.63 -25.14 5.19
CA PRO A 154 16.04 -26.51 5.53
C PRO A 154 17.50 -26.76 5.12
N GLN A 155 18.23 -27.50 5.96
CA GLN A 155 19.59 -27.93 5.67
C GLN A 155 19.58 -29.02 4.59
N MET A 156 19.78 -28.63 3.33
CA MET A 156 19.72 -29.56 2.19
C MET A 156 20.96 -30.46 2.05
N GLY A 157 22.11 -30.05 2.61
CA GLY A 157 23.36 -30.84 2.55
C GLY A 157 23.21 -32.24 3.15
N ASP A 158 22.49 -32.34 4.26
CA ASP A 158 22.22 -33.60 4.96
C ASP A 158 21.39 -34.57 4.09
N ILE A 159 20.55 -34.06 3.19
CA ILE A 159 19.69 -34.88 2.34
C ILE A 159 20.50 -35.55 1.24
N VAL A 160 21.39 -34.80 0.58
CA VAL A 160 22.27 -35.33 -0.48
C VAL A 160 23.18 -36.41 0.09
N GLU A 161 23.80 -36.14 1.24
CA GLU A 161 24.65 -37.12 1.91
C GLU A 161 23.89 -38.38 2.35
N LYS A 162 22.63 -38.24 2.81
CA LYS A 162 21.79 -39.40 3.17
C LYS A 162 21.47 -40.30 1.98
N VAL A 163 21.27 -39.71 0.80
CA VAL A 163 20.99 -40.43 -0.45
C VAL A 163 22.25 -41.14 -0.96
N GLU A 164 23.40 -40.47 -0.95
CA GLU A 164 24.69 -41.05 -1.36
C GLU A 164 25.08 -42.26 -0.50
N LYS A 165 24.68 -42.27 0.78
CA LYS A 165 24.92 -43.37 1.73
C LYS A 165 23.91 -44.52 1.60
N ILE A 166 22.93 -44.46 0.71
CA ILE A 166 22.07 -45.60 0.41
C ILE A 166 22.90 -46.60 -0.40
N ASN A 167 23.41 -47.64 0.24
CA ASN A 167 23.97 -48.79 -0.46
C ASN A 167 22.83 -49.50 -1.19
N VAL A 168 22.78 -49.36 -2.52
CA VAL A 168 21.95 -50.19 -3.39
C VAL A 168 22.67 -51.54 -3.48
N ALA A 169 22.26 -52.48 -2.62
CA ALA A 169 22.71 -53.87 -2.66
C ALA A 169 21.90 -54.67 -3.68
#